data_AF-A0A0N8GRJ5-F1
#
_entry.id   AF-A0A0N8GRJ5-F1
#
_cell.length_a   1.000
_cell.length_b   1.000
_cell.length_c   1.000
_cell.angle_alpha   90.00
_cell.angle_beta   90.00
_cell.angle_gamma   90.00
#
_symmetry.space_group_name_H-M   'P 1'
#
loop_
_entity.id
_entity.type
_entity.pdbx_description
1 polymer ?
#
loop_
_entity_poly.entity_id
_entity_poly.type
_entity_poly.pdbx_seq_one_letter_code
_entity_poly.pdbx_strand_id
1 'polypeptide(L)'
;MVLSLDLRRYRNIVVLTGAGISVASGVRPFRGPNGIWNEWDIERCATRTALEQSPQLVWQTFGPLRKQLQTTQPNAAHRALARFEQSLNKHQRFTLITQNIDGLHQIAGTRNLVEFHGSLRQSRCSDDTCEQSSFVDQRAHTETLPTCPTCGKPLRPDIVLFEESIPAWAEAHAKRSLRECDFFLAVGTSGTVFPAAAFARTAQMLGARTMLVNLEPHSEADSAFEEQQIGRAEELLPTLLGVA
;
A
#
# COMPACT_ATOMS: atom_id res chain seq x y z
N MET A 1 16.21 21.68 -8.48
CA MET A 1 15.83 21.16 -9.81
C MET A 1 15.78 19.64 -9.69
N VAL A 2 14.62 19.02 -9.88
CA VAL A 2 14.47 17.56 -9.75
C VAL A 2 15.10 16.93 -11.00
N LEU A 3 16.20 16.20 -10.83
CA LEU A 3 16.88 15.52 -11.94
C LEU A 3 16.22 14.16 -12.18
N SER A 4 16.00 13.80 -13.44
CA SER A 4 15.54 12.46 -13.82
C SER A 4 16.53 11.40 -13.35
N LEU A 5 16.05 10.31 -12.78
CA LEU A 5 16.89 9.19 -12.38
C LEU A 5 17.24 8.36 -13.62
N ASP A 6 18.53 8.08 -13.83
CA ASP A 6 18.89 7.04 -14.79
C ASP A 6 18.64 5.67 -14.18
N LEU A 7 17.40 5.19 -14.36
CA LEU A 7 16.95 3.88 -13.89
C LEU A 7 17.29 2.74 -14.88
N ARG A 8 17.83 3.04 -16.07
CA ARG A 8 18.12 2.02 -17.11
C ARG A 8 19.23 1.06 -16.69
N ARG A 9 20.07 1.45 -15.73
CA ARG A 9 21.15 0.63 -15.18
C ARG A 9 20.70 -0.42 -14.16
N TYR A 10 19.47 -0.29 -13.64
CA TYR A 10 18.92 -1.21 -12.64
C TYR A 10 18.05 -2.27 -13.31
N ARG A 11 18.20 -3.52 -12.90
CA ARG A 11 17.48 -4.68 -13.45
C ARG A 11 16.27 -5.04 -12.60
N ASN A 12 16.30 -4.84 -11.30
CA ASN A 12 15.24 -5.27 -10.38
C ASN A 12 14.84 -4.11 -9.48
N ILE A 13 13.81 -3.40 -9.91
CA ILE A 13 13.30 -2.21 -9.24
C ILE A 13 12.15 -2.62 -8.31
N VAL A 14 12.27 -2.28 -7.03
CA VAL A 14 11.20 -2.48 -6.05
C VAL A 14 10.72 -1.14 -5.55
N VAL A 15 9.41 -0.90 -5.63
CA VAL A 15 8.78 0.31 -5.09
C VAL A 15 7.92 -0.07 -3.91
N LEU A 16 8.17 0.56 -2.76
CA LEU A 16 7.27 0.52 -1.61
C LEU A 16 6.44 1.80 -1.58
N THR A 17 5.12 1.69 -1.50
CA THR A 17 4.23 2.85 -1.32
C THR A 17 3.47 2.78 0.00
N GLY A 18 3.23 3.93 0.61
CA GLY A 18 2.37 4.10 1.78
C GLY A 18 1.26 5.12 1.54
N ALA A 19 0.51 5.46 2.59
CA ALA A 19 -0.70 6.26 2.48
C ALA A 19 -0.48 7.66 1.89
N GLY A 20 0.73 8.22 2.06
CA GLY A 20 1.11 9.54 1.55
C GLY A 20 0.96 9.66 0.02
N ILE A 21 1.12 8.56 -0.74
CA ILE A 21 0.94 8.60 -2.20
C ILE A 21 -0.51 8.88 -2.61
N SER A 22 -1.49 8.53 -1.78
CA SER A 22 -2.94 8.64 -2.07
C SER A 22 -3.57 9.95 -1.59
N VAL A 23 -2.82 10.78 -0.88
CA VAL A 23 -3.31 12.07 -0.35
C VAL A 23 -3.78 13.00 -1.46
N ALA A 24 -3.03 13.09 -2.57
CA ALA A 24 -3.41 13.90 -3.72
C ALA A 24 -4.62 13.35 -4.52
N SER A 25 -5.05 12.12 -4.20
CA SER A 25 -6.31 11.55 -4.69
C SER A 25 -7.49 11.85 -3.75
N GLY A 26 -7.28 12.59 -2.66
CA GLY A 26 -8.29 12.88 -1.64
C GLY A 26 -8.47 11.76 -0.61
N VAL A 27 -7.64 10.72 -0.64
CA VAL A 27 -7.64 9.67 0.39
C VAL A 27 -6.83 10.17 1.57
N ARG A 28 -7.49 10.35 2.72
CA ARG A 28 -6.81 10.79 3.94
C ARG A 28 -5.73 9.79 4.32
N PRO A 29 -4.55 10.24 4.78
CA PRO A 29 -3.52 9.33 5.21
C PRO A 29 -3.96 8.63 6.50
N PHE A 30 -3.27 7.56 6.84
CA PHE A 30 -3.47 6.91 8.12
C PHE A 30 -2.95 7.81 9.26
N ARG A 31 -1.65 8.16 9.23
CA ARG A 31 -1.00 9.01 10.24
C ARG A 31 -0.62 10.38 9.68
N GLY A 32 -0.30 11.33 10.56
CA GLY A 32 0.11 12.70 10.21
C GLY A 32 -1.05 13.71 10.22
N PRO A 33 -0.82 14.96 9.79
CA PRO A 33 -1.86 16.00 9.74
C PRO A 33 -3.07 15.54 8.92
N ASN A 34 -4.29 15.68 9.48
CA ASN A 34 -5.55 15.20 8.88
C ASN A 34 -5.63 13.67 8.67
N GLY A 35 -4.77 12.89 9.33
CA GLY A 35 -4.80 11.45 9.28
C GLY A 35 -6.02 10.88 10.01
N ILE A 36 -6.63 9.84 9.45
CA ILE A 36 -7.84 9.21 10.03
C ILE A 36 -7.61 8.65 11.44
N TRP A 37 -6.35 8.39 11.79
CA TRP A 37 -5.93 7.86 13.10
C TRP A 37 -5.94 8.89 14.22
N ASN A 38 -5.97 10.19 13.90
CA ASN A 38 -6.04 11.23 14.91
C ASN A 38 -7.49 11.46 15.40
N GLU A 39 -8.47 11.00 14.61
CA GLU A 39 -9.90 11.24 14.87
C GLU A 39 -10.59 10.03 15.53
N TRP A 40 -10.16 8.82 15.15
CA TRP A 40 -10.69 7.56 15.62
C TRP A 40 -9.51 6.76 16.12
N ASP A 41 -9.59 6.17 17.31
CA ASP A 41 -8.61 5.20 17.79
C ASP A 41 -8.74 3.91 16.94
N ILE A 42 -8.33 4.00 15.68
CA ILE A 42 -8.41 2.94 14.66
C ILE A 42 -7.55 1.76 15.08
N GLU A 43 -6.51 1.96 15.89
CA GLU A 43 -5.79 0.85 16.53
C GLU A 43 -6.71 0.00 17.41
N ARG A 44 -7.80 0.56 17.96
CA ARG A 44 -8.83 -0.23 18.66
C ARG A 44 -9.90 -0.81 17.77
N CYS A 45 -10.12 -0.25 16.57
CA CYS A 45 -11.24 -0.63 15.71
C CYS A 45 -10.82 -1.52 14.52
N ALA A 46 -9.55 -1.49 14.14
CA ALA A 46 -8.96 -2.22 13.04
C ALA A 46 -8.05 -3.36 13.54
N THR A 47 -8.47 -4.08 14.59
CA THR A 47 -7.79 -5.27 15.13
C THR A 47 -8.58 -6.55 14.91
N ARG A 48 -7.90 -7.69 14.94
CA ARG A 48 -8.55 -9.01 15.01
C ARG A 48 -9.46 -9.11 16.23
N THR A 49 -9.04 -8.58 17.36
CA THR A 49 -9.84 -8.50 18.60
C THR A 49 -11.13 -7.70 18.39
N ALA A 50 -11.07 -6.53 17.75
CA ALA A 50 -12.26 -5.73 17.48
C ALA A 50 -13.24 -6.44 16.54
N LEU A 51 -12.73 -7.13 15.53
CA LEU A 51 -13.54 -7.94 14.64
C LEU A 51 -14.27 -9.08 15.37
N GLU A 52 -13.60 -9.75 16.30
CA GLU A 52 -14.22 -10.82 17.10
C GLU A 52 -15.32 -10.31 18.02
N GLN A 53 -15.11 -9.13 18.62
CA GLN A 53 -16.07 -8.50 19.52
C GLN A 53 -17.26 -7.89 18.77
N SER A 54 -17.00 -7.18 17.66
CA SER A 54 -18.00 -6.48 16.86
C SER A 54 -17.54 -6.29 15.43
N PRO A 55 -17.92 -7.19 14.50
CA PRO A 55 -17.70 -7.00 13.07
C PRO A 55 -18.30 -5.70 12.52
N GLN A 56 -19.36 -5.20 13.17
CA GLN A 56 -20.00 -3.94 12.81
C GLN A 56 -19.06 -2.75 12.98
N LEU A 57 -18.21 -2.75 14.02
CA LEU A 57 -17.26 -1.66 14.27
C LEU A 57 -16.20 -1.56 13.16
N VAL A 58 -15.76 -2.71 12.64
CA VAL A 58 -14.84 -2.78 11.50
C VAL A 58 -15.49 -2.16 10.25
N TRP A 59 -16.76 -2.48 9.98
CA TRP A 59 -17.49 -1.89 8.84
C TRP A 59 -17.81 -0.41 9.02
N GLN A 60 -18.08 0.05 10.24
CA GLN A 60 -18.23 1.49 10.52
C GLN A 60 -16.93 2.26 10.23
N THR A 61 -15.78 1.61 10.41
CA THR A 61 -14.47 2.19 10.09
C THR A 61 -14.19 2.18 8.59
N PHE A 62 -14.34 1.03 7.93
CA PHE A 62 -13.87 0.85 6.54
C PHE A 62 -14.95 1.03 5.47
N GLY A 63 -16.22 0.91 5.82
CA GLY A 63 -17.33 1.08 4.88
C GLY A 63 -17.41 2.49 4.27
N PRO A 64 -17.29 3.58 5.06
CA PRO A 64 -17.20 4.93 4.52
C PRO A 64 -16.01 5.13 3.57
N LEU A 65 -14.84 4.57 3.92
CA LEU A 65 -13.66 4.62 3.06
C LEU A 65 -13.90 3.85 1.75
N ARG A 66 -14.45 2.64 1.82
CA ARG A 66 -14.83 1.87 0.62
C ARG A 66 -15.81 2.65 -0.27
N LYS A 67 -16.81 3.32 0.32
CA LYS A 67 -17.75 4.19 -0.41
C LYS A 67 -17.02 5.31 -1.14
N GLN A 68 -16.12 6.01 -0.46
CA GLN A 68 -15.30 7.08 -1.06
C GLN A 68 -14.50 6.54 -2.26
N LEU A 69 -13.85 5.38 -2.10
CA LEU A 69 -12.98 4.78 -3.11
C LEU A 69 -13.71 4.39 -4.41
N GLN A 70 -15.03 4.22 -4.39
CA GLN A 70 -15.82 3.96 -5.62
C GLN A 70 -15.69 5.07 -6.67
N THR A 71 -15.43 6.30 -6.23
CA THR A 71 -15.33 7.49 -7.11
C THR A 71 -13.92 8.08 -7.15
N THR A 72 -13.02 7.58 -6.30
CA THR A 72 -11.65 8.09 -6.20
C THR A 72 -10.83 7.66 -7.42
N GLN A 73 -10.06 8.60 -7.98
CA GLN A 73 -9.20 8.35 -9.13
C GLN A 73 -7.72 8.37 -8.71
N PRO A 74 -6.85 7.58 -9.37
CA PRO A 74 -5.41 7.69 -9.14
C PRO A 74 -4.93 9.11 -9.44
N ASN A 75 -3.89 9.58 -8.75
CA ASN A 75 -3.24 10.84 -9.06
C ASN A 75 -2.03 10.65 -10.02
N ALA A 76 -1.26 11.71 -10.26
CA ALA A 76 -0.12 11.65 -11.17
C ALA A 76 1.00 10.72 -10.68
N ALA A 77 1.18 10.53 -9.36
CA ALA A 77 2.18 9.62 -8.80
C ALA A 77 1.88 8.16 -9.17
N HIS A 78 0.63 7.72 -8.99
CA HIS A 78 0.18 6.38 -9.35
C HIS A 78 0.34 6.12 -10.84
N ARG A 79 -0.11 7.07 -11.68
CA ARG A 79 0.02 6.97 -13.14
C ARG A 79 1.48 6.94 -13.58
N ALA A 80 2.36 7.71 -12.93
CA ALA A 80 3.78 7.70 -13.24
C ALA A 80 4.40 6.32 -12.99
N LEU A 81 4.08 5.69 -11.84
CA LEU A 81 4.58 4.33 -11.54
C LEU A 81 4.06 3.28 -12.54
N ALA A 82 2.77 3.33 -12.88
CA ALA A 82 2.20 2.42 -13.87
C ALA A 82 2.79 2.61 -15.28
N ARG A 83 2.99 3.86 -15.71
CA ARG A 83 3.65 4.17 -17.00
C ARG A 83 5.12 3.76 -16.99
N PHE A 84 5.81 3.95 -15.87
CA PHE A 84 7.21 3.56 -15.72
C PHE A 84 7.35 2.04 -15.84
N GLU A 85 6.50 1.26 -15.18
CA GLU A 85 6.46 -0.20 -15.36
C GLU A 85 6.30 -0.59 -16.85
N GLN A 86 5.43 0.11 -17.58
CA GLN A 86 5.17 -0.16 -19.00
C GLN A 86 6.32 0.24 -19.93
N SER A 87 7.20 1.16 -19.52
CA SER A 87 8.34 1.61 -20.32
C SER A 87 9.59 0.75 -20.15
N LEU A 88 9.57 -0.21 -19.22
CA LEU A 88 10.69 -1.11 -18.95
C LEU A 88 11.00 -2.02 -20.12
N ASN A 89 12.30 -2.25 -20.33
CA ASN A 89 12.75 -3.23 -21.31
C ASN A 89 12.71 -4.66 -20.72
N LYS A 90 12.85 -5.66 -21.59
CA LYS A 90 12.79 -7.09 -21.22
C LYS A 90 13.83 -7.58 -20.19
N HIS A 91 14.86 -6.79 -19.91
CA HIS A 91 15.90 -7.11 -18.93
C HIS A 91 15.67 -6.44 -17.57
N GLN A 92 14.60 -5.65 -17.45
CA GLN A 92 14.21 -5.00 -16.21
C GLN A 92 12.93 -5.64 -15.68
N ARG A 93 12.84 -5.73 -14.36
CA ARG A 93 11.67 -6.14 -13.61
C ARG A 93 11.33 -5.03 -12.63
N PHE A 94 10.04 -4.75 -12.52
CA PHE A 94 9.49 -3.83 -11.54
C PHE A 94 8.49 -4.56 -10.67
N THR A 95 8.56 -4.38 -9.37
CA THR A 95 7.55 -4.85 -8.42
C THR A 95 7.11 -3.67 -7.56
N LEU A 96 5.80 -3.40 -7.52
CA LEU A 96 5.24 -2.44 -6.59
C LEU A 96 4.63 -3.17 -5.41
N ILE A 97 5.12 -2.88 -4.21
CA ILE A 97 4.55 -3.32 -2.94
C ILE A 97 3.85 -2.11 -2.33
N THR A 98 2.55 -2.22 -2.07
CA THR A 98 1.79 -1.15 -1.43
C THR A 98 1.28 -1.57 -0.08
N GLN A 99 1.43 -0.68 0.90
CA GLN A 99 0.78 -0.81 2.20
C GLN A 99 -0.68 -0.35 2.15
N ASN A 100 -1.09 0.30 1.06
CA ASN A 100 -2.43 0.86 0.93
C ASN A 100 -3.42 -0.23 0.54
N ILE A 101 -4.63 -0.07 1.04
CA ILE A 101 -5.78 -0.96 0.81
C ILE A 101 -6.79 -0.33 -0.17
N ASP A 102 -6.40 0.75 -0.86
CA ASP A 102 -7.28 1.61 -1.66
C ASP A 102 -7.50 1.13 -3.10
N GLY A 103 -6.61 0.28 -3.62
CA GLY A 103 -6.67 -0.24 -4.98
C GLY A 103 -6.30 0.77 -6.08
N LEU A 104 -5.80 1.96 -5.75
CA LEU A 104 -5.52 3.01 -6.74
C LEU A 104 -4.38 2.64 -7.69
N HIS A 105 -3.39 1.86 -7.25
CA HIS A 105 -2.35 1.32 -8.13
C HIS A 105 -2.92 0.39 -9.20
N GLN A 106 -3.89 -0.45 -8.83
CA GLN A 106 -4.55 -1.35 -9.77
C GLN A 106 -5.37 -0.55 -10.80
N ILE A 107 -6.09 0.48 -10.35
CA ILE A 107 -6.85 1.37 -11.24
C ILE A 107 -5.91 2.17 -12.16
N ALA A 108 -4.73 2.55 -11.69
CA ALA A 108 -3.71 3.24 -12.50
C ALA A 108 -3.08 2.34 -13.57
N GLY A 109 -3.27 1.02 -13.49
CA GLY A 109 -2.77 0.04 -14.45
C GLY A 109 -1.43 -0.61 -14.08
N THR A 110 -1.00 -0.52 -12.82
CA THR A 110 0.15 -1.28 -12.30
C THR A 110 -0.16 -2.77 -12.37
N ARG A 111 0.73 -3.57 -12.96
CA ARG A 111 0.53 -5.00 -13.23
C ARG A 111 1.21 -5.89 -12.19
N ASN A 112 2.49 -5.68 -11.91
CA ASN A 112 3.22 -6.45 -10.89
C ASN A 112 3.08 -5.78 -9.51
N LEU A 113 1.91 -6.01 -8.91
CA LEU A 113 1.45 -5.36 -7.68
C LEU A 113 1.32 -6.38 -6.52
N VAL A 114 1.82 -6.01 -5.35
CA VAL A 114 1.58 -6.70 -4.08
C VAL A 114 0.84 -5.74 -3.15
N GLU A 115 -0.47 -5.97 -3.00
CA GLU A 115 -1.29 -5.31 -1.97
C GLU A 115 -0.98 -5.95 -0.61
N PHE A 116 0.05 -5.43 0.06
CA PHE A 116 0.70 -6.07 1.20
C PHE A 116 -0.22 -6.20 2.43
N HIS A 117 -1.18 -5.29 2.56
CA HIS A 117 -2.20 -5.30 3.62
C HIS A 117 -3.60 -5.67 3.11
N GLY A 118 -3.70 -6.35 1.97
CA GLY A 118 -4.98 -6.70 1.34
C GLY A 118 -5.65 -5.52 0.64
N SER A 119 -6.95 -5.64 0.36
CA SER A 119 -7.69 -4.70 -0.49
C SER A 119 -9.11 -4.44 0.00
N LEU A 120 -9.50 -3.17 0.13
CA LEU A 120 -10.89 -2.80 0.41
C LEU A 120 -11.83 -3.10 -0.76
N ARG A 121 -11.31 -3.46 -1.94
CA ARG A 121 -12.13 -3.90 -3.07
C ARG A 121 -12.66 -5.32 -2.91
N GLN A 122 -12.21 -6.03 -1.87
CA GLN A 122 -12.56 -7.41 -1.60
C GLN A 122 -13.17 -7.57 -0.20
N SER A 123 -14.00 -8.58 -0.05
CA SER A 123 -14.55 -9.04 1.22
C SER A 123 -14.24 -10.52 1.40
N ARG A 124 -14.06 -10.94 2.66
CA ARG A 124 -13.89 -12.35 3.04
C ARG A 124 -14.76 -12.71 4.25
N CYS A 125 -14.93 -13.99 4.52
CA CYS A 125 -15.57 -14.43 5.76
C CYS A 125 -14.73 -14.02 6.98
N SER A 126 -15.39 -13.62 8.07
CA SER A 126 -14.71 -13.32 9.34
C SER A 126 -14.28 -14.58 10.10
N ASP A 127 -14.76 -15.75 9.67
CA ASP A 127 -14.37 -17.06 10.14
C ASP A 127 -13.32 -17.67 9.20
N ASP A 128 -12.09 -17.79 9.71
CA ASP A 128 -10.94 -18.27 8.94
C ASP A 128 -11.02 -19.78 8.61
N THR A 129 -11.97 -20.51 9.21
CA THR A 129 -12.24 -21.92 8.87
C THR A 129 -13.24 -22.07 7.72
N CYS A 130 -13.87 -20.99 7.26
CA CYS A 130 -14.82 -21.03 6.17
C CYS A 130 -14.11 -21.17 4.81
N GLU A 131 -14.60 -22.08 3.97
CA GLU A 131 -14.07 -22.31 2.61
C GLU A 131 -14.39 -21.18 1.61
N GLN A 132 -15.16 -20.17 2.03
CA GLN A 132 -15.46 -19.01 1.19
C GLN A 132 -14.18 -18.20 0.94
N SER A 133 -13.66 -18.30 -0.28
CA SER A 133 -12.57 -17.45 -0.76
C SER A 133 -12.97 -15.98 -0.77
N SER A 134 -11.96 -15.10 -0.63
CA SER A 134 -12.12 -13.66 -0.87
C SER A 134 -12.77 -13.40 -2.23
N PHE A 135 -13.61 -12.39 -2.31
CA PHE A 135 -14.27 -12.02 -3.56
C PHE A 135 -14.39 -10.50 -3.69
N VAL A 136 -14.52 -10.04 -4.94
CA VAL A 136 -14.73 -8.61 -5.23
C VAL A 136 -16.10 -8.18 -4.69
N ASP A 137 -16.08 -7.16 -3.85
CA ASP A 137 -17.27 -6.61 -3.22
C ASP A 137 -17.21 -5.08 -3.26
N GLN A 138 -18.09 -4.51 -4.07
CA GLN A 138 -18.15 -3.06 -4.25
C GLN A 138 -19.12 -2.39 -3.28
N ARG A 139 -19.89 -3.14 -2.49
CA ARG A 139 -20.85 -2.54 -1.55
C ARG A 139 -20.10 -1.98 -0.35
N ALA A 140 -20.51 -0.77 0.06
CA ALA A 140 -19.86 -0.06 1.16
C ALA A 140 -20.21 -0.62 2.54
N HIS A 141 -21.39 -1.25 2.69
CA HIS A 141 -21.88 -1.82 3.96
C HIS A 141 -21.84 -0.83 5.14
N THR A 142 -22.27 0.41 4.91
CA THR A 142 -22.28 1.47 5.94
C THR A 142 -23.40 1.31 6.97
N GLU A 143 -24.48 0.61 6.61
CA GLU A 143 -25.69 0.51 7.44
C GLU A 143 -26.01 -0.91 7.89
N THR A 144 -25.53 -1.92 7.16
CA THR A 144 -25.87 -3.33 7.38
C THR A 144 -24.63 -4.18 7.46
N LEU A 145 -24.65 -5.18 8.35
CA LEU A 145 -23.59 -6.18 8.44
C LEU A 145 -23.75 -7.20 7.32
N PRO A 146 -22.83 -7.28 6.36
CA PRO A 146 -22.90 -8.34 5.35
C PRO A 146 -22.66 -9.72 5.97
N THR A 147 -23.37 -10.72 5.46
CA THR A 147 -23.24 -12.12 5.87
C THR A 147 -22.63 -12.97 4.77
N CYS A 148 -21.89 -13.99 5.17
CA CYS A 148 -21.20 -14.91 4.28
C CYS A 148 -22.24 -15.80 3.57
N PRO A 149 -22.20 -15.91 2.23
CA PRO A 149 -23.15 -16.72 1.49
C PRO A 149 -23.02 -18.22 1.77
N THR A 150 -21.86 -18.66 2.29
CA THR A 150 -21.56 -20.08 2.52
C THR A 150 -21.93 -20.54 3.94
N CYS A 151 -21.58 -19.77 4.97
CA CYS A 151 -21.75 -20.19 6.37
C CYS A 151 -22.66 -19.27 7.19
N GLY A 152 -23.16 -18.17 6.62
CA GLY A 152 -24.04 -17.22 7.31
C GLY A 152 -23.35 -16.30 8.34
N LYS A 153 -22.10 -16.58 8.72
CA LYS A 153 -21.32 -15.71 9.63
C LYS A 153 -21.02 -14.34 8.99
N PRO A 154 -20.71 -13.29 9.76
CA PRO A 154 -20.38 -11.98 9.21
C PRO A 154 -19.23 -12.02 8.19
N LEU A 155 -19.35 -11.20 7.15
CA LEU A 155 -18.23 -10.85 6.27
C LEU A 155 -17.44 -9.68 6.87
N ARG A 156 -16.22 -9.50 6.37
CA ARG A 156 -15.32 -8.38 6.67
C ARG A 156 -14.62 -7.90 5.39
N PRO A 157 -14.06 -6.69 5.38
CA PRO A 157 -13.12 -6.31 4.32
C PRO A 157 -11.92 -7.27 4.32
N ASP A 158 -11.44 -7.64 3.14
CA ASP A 158 -10.25 -8.50 2.99
C ASP A 158 -8.97 -7.68 3.07
N ILE A 159 -8.73 -7.15 4.27
CA ILE A 159 -7.55 -6.39 4.66
C ILE A 159 -6.89 -7.03 5.87
N VAL A 160 -5.61 -6.76 6.03
CA VAL A 160 -4.84 -7.13 7.23
C VAL A 160 -5.18 -6.14 8.34
N LEU A 161 -5.78 -6.64 9.41
CA LEU A 161 -5.99 -5.89 10.64
C LEU A 161 -4.76 -5.99 11.55
N PHE A 162 -4.65 -5.09 12.52
CA PHE A 162 -3.69 -5.27 13.61
C PHE A 162 -3.93 -6.62 14.30
N GLU A 163 -2.85 -7.22 14.80
CA GLU A 163 -2.81 -8.57 15.38
C GLU A 163 -2.88 -9.70 14.34
N GLU A 164 -3.12 -9.40 13.06
CA GLU A 164 -3.05 -10.40 11.99
C GLU A 164 -1.67 -10.48 11.35
N SER A 165 -1.34 -11.66 10.84
CA SER A 165 -0.16 -11.85 10.01
C SER A 165 -0.40 -11.34 8.59
N ILE A 166 0.67 -10.85 7.96
CA ILE A 166 0.67 -10.58 6.52
C ILE A 166 0.35 -11.88 5.76
N PRO A 167 -0.46 -11.85 4.69
CA PRO A 167 -0.70 -13.03 3.87
C PRO A 167 0.61 -13.66 3.38
N ALA A 168 0.77 -14.96 3.58
CA ALA A 168 2.02 -15.67 3.31
C ALA A 168 2.53 -15.47 1.86
N TRP A 169 1.61 -15.38 0.89
CA TRP A 169 1.96 -15.11 -0.51
C TRP A 169 2.56 -13.71 -0.69
N ALA A 170 2.01 -12.69 -0.02
CA ALA A 170 2.46 -11.30 -0.11
C ALA A 170 3.81 -11.14 0.56
N GLU A 171 3.99 -11.79 1.72
CA GLU A 171 5.27 -11.81 2.43
C GLU A 171 6.36 -12.53 1.61
N ALA A 172 6.06 -13.71 1.05
CA ALA A 172 6.99 -14.46 0.22
C ALA A 172 7.37 -13.69 -1.05
N HIS A 173 6.40 -13.03 -1.70
CA HIS A 173 6.65 -12.21 -2.88
C HIS A 173 7.53 -11.01 -2.52
N ALA A 174 7.18 -10.25 -1.47
CA ALA A 174 7.96 -9.10 -1.02
C ALA A 174 9.41 -9.49 -0.69
N LYS A 175 9.60 -10.57 0.10
CA LYS A 175 10.93 -11.10 0.44
C LYS A 175 11.74 -11.48 -0.81
N ARG A 176 11.11 -12.15 -1.78
CA ARG A 176 11.77 -12.51 -3.04
C ARG A 176 12.19 -11.26 -3.82
N SER A 177 11.30 -10.30 -3.98
CA SER A 177 11.59 -9.07 -4.73
C SER A 177 12.70 -8.26 -4.07
N LEU A 178 12.72 -8.16 -2.74
CA LEU A 178 13.80 -7.51 -1.99
C LEU A 178 15.15 -8.20 -2.15
N ARG A 179 15.17 -9.55 -2.22
CA ARG A 179 16.42 -10.32 -2.43
C ARG A 179 17.07 -10.10 -3.79
N GLU A 180 16.26 -9.85 -4.82
CA GLU A 180 16.74 -9.64 -6.18
C GLU A 180 16.92 -8.15 -6.50
N CYS A 181 16.46 -7.25 -5.62
CA CYS A 181 16.42 -5.81 -5.79
C CYS A 181 17.81 -5.19 -5.96
N ASP A 182 17.98 -4.33 -6.96
CA ASP A 182 19.16 -3.46 -7.13
C ASP A 182 18.82 -1.96 -7.06
N PHE A 183 17.54 -1.60 -7.09
CA PHE A 183 17.06 -0.25 -6.77
C PHE A 183 15.73 -0.28 -6.01
N PHE A 184 15.73 0.32 -4.82
CA PHE A 184 14.57 0.40 -3.95
C PHE A 184 14.10 1.84 -3.80
N LEU A 185 12.81 2.08 -4.06
CA LEU A 185 12.17 3.39 -3.92
C LEU A 185 11.01 3.31 -2.92
N ALA A 186 11.09 4.04 -1.81
CA ALA A 186 9.96 4.27 -0.93
C ALA A 186 9.24 5.57 -1.30
N VAL A 187 7.90 5.55 -1.34
CA VAL A 187 7.08 6.72 -1.66
C VAL A 187 5.98 6.90 -0.62
N GLY A 188 5.91 8.08 -0.01
CA GLY A 188 4.77 8.49 0.83
C GLY A 188 4.51 7.56 2.01
N THR A 189 5.56 7.13 2.71
CA THR A 189 5.47 6.23 3.86
C THR A 189 6.20 6.83 5.05
N SER A 190 5.66 6.65 6.26
CA SER A 190 6.31 7.07 7.50
C SER A 190 7.44 6.13 7.93
N GLY A 191 7.53 4.92 7.33
CA GLY A 191 8.54 3.94 7.70
C GLY A 191 8.37 3.37 9.12
N THR A 192 7.16 3.41 9.69
CA THR A 192 6.93 3.00 11.10
C THR A 192 6.11 1.72 11.27
N VAL A 193 5.43 1.23 10.24
CA VAL A 193 4.60 0.01 10.32
C VAL A 193 5.41 -1.21 9.89
N PHE A 194 5.68 -2.10 10.83
CA PHE A 194 6.34 -3.38 10.55
C PHE A 194 5.34 -4.40 9.99
N PRO A 195 5.79 -5.30 9.11
CA PRO A 195 7.18 -5.52 8.68
C PRO A 195 7.67 -4.62 7.52
N ALA A 196 6.77 -3.88 6.85
CA ALA A 196 7.11 -3.09 5.66
C ALA A 196 8.17 -1.98 5.93
N ALA A 197 8.18 -1.42 7.14
CA ALA A 197 9.21 -0.48 7.60
C ALA A 197 10.65 -1.00 7.44
N ALA A 198 10.87 -2.32 7.54
CA ALA A 198 12.19 -2.92 7.43
C ALA A 198 12.69 -3.06 5.97
N PHE A 199 11.84 -2.81 4.96
CA PHE A 199 12.15 -3.15 3.56
C PHE A 199 13.27 -2.30 2.99
N ALA A 200 13.28 -0.99 3.29
CA ALA A 200 14.36 -0.10 2.85
C ALA A 200 15.71 -0.57 3.37
N ARG A 201 15.80 -0.83 4.69
CA ARG A 201 17.00 -1.34 5.33
C ARG A 201 17.41 -2.71 4.78
N THR A 202 16.45 -3.59 4.54
CA THR A 202 16.71 -4.93 3.98
C THR A 202 17.30 -4.81 2.57
N ALA A 203 16.72 -3.98 1.71
CA ALA A 203 17.22 -3.75 0.35
C ALA A 203 18.64 -3.16 0.39
N GLN A 204 18.88 -2.17 1.25
CA GLN A 204 20.20 -1.57 1.44
C GLN A 204 21.25 -2.61 1.86
N MET A 205 20.94 -3.43 2.86
CA MET A 205 21.86 -4.47 3.36
C MET A 205 22.19 -5.53 2.29
N LEU A 206 21.31 -5.71 1.30
CA LEU A 206 21.50 -6.60 0.17
C LEU A 206 22.16 -5.91 -1.05
N GLY A 207 22.57 -4.65 -0.89
CA GLY A 207 23.34 -3.89 -1.88
C GLY A 207 22.50 -3.11 -2.88
N ALA A 208 21.17 -3.01 -2.69
CA ALA A 208 20.33 -2.17 -3.51
C ALA A 208 20.56 -0.69 -3.19
N ARG A 209 20.53 0.16 -4.22
CA ARG A 209 20.50 1.62 -4.01
C ARG A 209 19.12 2.03 -3.51
N THR A 210 19.09 2.84 -2.45
CA THR A 210 17.84 3.20 -1.74
C THR A 210 17.49 4.68 -1.87
N MET A 211 16.22 4.95 -2.23
CA MET A 211 15.69 6.30 -2.33
C MET A 211 14.35 6.44 -1.61
N LEU A 212 14.14 7.60 -0.99
CA LEU A 212 12.85 8.04 -0.45
C LEU A 212 12.30 9.23 -1.23
N VAL A 213 11.00 9.19 -1.56
CA VAL A 213 10.20 10.34 -1.99
C VAL A 213 9.11 10.57 -0.95
N ASN A 214 9.19 11.66 -0.20
CA ASN A 214 8.25 11.95 0.87
C ASN A 214 8.14 13.45 1.15
N LEU A 215 7.11 13.88 1.87
CA LEU A 215 6.95 15.28 2.27
C LEU A 215 7.92 15.71 3.37
N GLU A 216 8.32 14.76 4.21
CA GLU A 216 9.21 14.97 5.33
C GLU A 216 10.42 14.04 5.19
N PRO A 217 11.62 14.49 5.60
CA PRO A 217 12.79 13.64 5.61
C PRO A 217 12.60 12.48 6.59
N HIS A 218 13.19 11.33 6.27
CA HIS A 218 13.34 10.25 7.24
C HIS A 218 14.34 10.67 8.33
N SER A 219 14.15 10.17 9.56
CA SER A 219 15.02 10.51 10.69
C SER A 219 16.50 10.27 10.35
N GLU A 220 17.36 11.24 10.63
CA GLU A 220 18.82 11.13 10.38
C GLU A 220 19.48 9.94 11.11
N ALA A 221 18.85 9.43 12.17
CA ALA A 221 19.33 8.25 12.89
C ALA A 221 19.15 6.94 12.09
N ASP A 222 18.31 6.95 11.05
CA ASP A 222 18.02 5.78 10.22
C ASP A 222 18.65 5.95 8.83
N SER A 223 19.78 5.26 8.64
CA SER A 223 20.57 5.27 7.42
C SER A 223 19.98 4.44 6.27
N ALA A 224 18.72 3.98 6.36
CA ALA A 224 18.11 3.09 5.37
C ALA A 224 17.92 3.69 3.97
N PHE A 225 18.06 5.02 3.81
CA PHE A 225 17.95 5.71 2.51
C PHE A 225 19.22 6.50 2.19
N GLU A 226 19.87 6.14 1.08
CA GLU A 226 21.04 6.88 0.58
C GLU A 226 20.66 8.23 -0.05
N GLU A 227 19.47 8.32 -0.62
CA GLU A 227 18.95 9.53 -1.24
C GLU A 227 17.52 9.83 -0.80
N GLN A 228 17.21 11.11 -0.63
CA GLN A 228 15.87 11.58 -0.29
C GLN A 228 15.47 12.74 -1.19
N GLN A 229 14.26 12.67 -1.74
CA GLN A 229 13.63 13.74 -2.51
C GLN A 229 12.43 14.24 -1.72
N ILE A 230 12.53 15.46 -1.20
CA ILE A 230 11.52 16.05 -0.33
C ILE A 230 10.51 16.82 -1.19
N GLY A 231 9.26 16.37 -1.18
CA GLY A 231 8.18 17.02 -1.92
C GLY A 231 7.03 16.07 -2.25
N ARG A 232 6.06 16.62 -2.99
CA ARG A 232 4.82 15.94 -3.34
C ARG A 232 5.08 14.86 -4.39
N ALA A 233 4.68 13.62 -4.11
CA ALA A 233 4.96 12.48 -5.00
C ALA A 233 4.37 12.68 -6.41
N GLU A 234 3.20 13.32 -6.51
CA GLU A 234 2.51 13.62 -7.77
C GLU A 234 3.21 14.67 -8.63
N GLU A 235 4.11 15.47 -8.04
CA GLU A 235 4.94 16.44 -8.75
C GLU A 235 6.32 15.83 -9.08
N LEU A 236 6.87 15.06 -8.14
CA LEU A 236 8.23 14.51 -8.26
C LEU A 236 8.31 13.27 -9.15
N LEU A 237 7.42 12.28 -8.97
CA LEU A 237 7.55 10.99 -9.66
C LEU A 237 7.47 11.07 -11.19
N PRO A 238 6.58 11.86 -11.82
CA PRO A 238 6.57 11.97 -13.28
C PRO A 238 7.93 12.40 -13.85
N THR A 239 8.60 13.34 -13.17
CA THR A 239 9.93 13.85 -13.56
C THR A 239 11.03 12.86 -13.23
N LEU A 240 11.05 12.30 -12.01
CA LEU A 240 12.07 11.35 -11.55
C LEU A 240 12.10 10.09 -12.41
N LEU A 241 10.93 9.59 -12.82
CA LEU A 241 10.79 8.37 -13.62
C LEU A 241 10.85 8.63 -15.14
N GLY A 242 10.89 9.88 -15.58
CA GLY A 242 10.96 10.25 -17.00
C GLY A 242 9.68 9.90 -17.79
N VAL A 243 8.51 10.06 -17.17
CA VAL A 243 7.18 9.67 -17.71
C VAL A 243 6.16 10.80 -17.65
N ALA A 244 6.65 12.04 -17.55
CA ALA A 244 5.85 13.28 -17.59
C ALA A 244 5.05 13.38 -18.89
#